data_AF-A0A9P4P267-F1
#
_entry.id   AF-A0A9P4P267-F1
#
_cell.length_a   1.000
_cell.length_b   1.000
_cell.length_c   1.000
_cell.angle_alpha   90.00
_cell.angle_beta   90.00
_cell.angle_gamma   90.00
#
_symmetry.space_group_name_H-M   'P 1'
#
loop_
_entity.id
_entity.type
_entity.pdbx_description
1 polymer ?
#
loop_
_entity_poly.entity_id
_entity_poly.type
_entity_poly.pdbx_seq_one_letter_code
_entity_poly.pdbx_strand_id
1 'polypeptide(L)'
;MNVTGQGNIASLYSDSPVQVAYPNYVYAYPGGEVFIESLAAIGVPIVRDLNNGTNVGAKQEMLTIDSQSQRSSSYDNYYMQAKGRSNLKVLPFSPVQRLVLEESSEGVVVTGVVYMDYASGQTLNATAKEVILSAGSFQTPQLLMLSIRNWAHEDP
;
A
#
# COMPACT_ATOMS: atom_id res chain seq x y z
N MET A 1 7.97 -30.53 0.54
CA MET A 1 8.81 -29.87 1.58
C MET A 1 7.82 -29.38 2.61
N ASN A 2 7.74 -30.10 3.73
CA ASN A 2 6.61 -30.00 4.65
C ASN A 2 6.62 -28.65 5.41
N VAL A 3 5.92 -27.65 4.87
CA VAL A 3 5.76 -26.33 5.50
C VAL A 3 4.80 -26.36 6.70
N THR A 4 4.15 -27.49 6.97
CA THR A 4 3.25 -27.65 8.14
C THR A 4 3.96 -27.57 9.50
N GLY A 5 5.31 -27.53 9.53
CA GLY A 5 6.11 -27.41 10.76
C GLY A 5 6.75 -26.03 10.99
N GLN A 6 6.67 -25.10 10.05
CA GLN A 6 7.13 -23.72 10.27
C GLN A 6 5.96 -22.92 10.83
N GLY A 7 5.85 -22.88 12.17
CA GLY A 7 4.82 -22.09 12.85
C GLY A 7 4.78 -20.63 12.36
N ASN A 8 3.68 -19.94 12.63
CA ASN A 8 3.44 -18.55 12.22
C ASN A 8 4.52 -17.57 12.73
N ILE A 9 5.64 -17.48 12.03
CA ILE A 9 6.71 -16.52 12.29
C ILE A 9 6.48 -15.29 11.42
N ALA A 10 5.82 -14.30 12.01
CA ALA A 10 5.32 -13.11 11.33
C ALA A 10 6.40 -12.09 10.91
N SER A 11 7.68 -12.36 11.20
CA SER A 11 8.81 -11.42 11.07
C SER A 11 9.98 -11.97 10.24
N LEU A 12 9.71 -12.82 9.25
CA LEU A 12 10.75 -13.57 8.51
C LEU A 12 11.79 -12.72 7.75
N TYR A 13 11.47 -11.47 7.42
CA TYR A 13 12.32 -10.62 6.57
C TYR A 13 12.90 -9.38 7.26
N SER A 14 12.26 -8.86 8.32
CA SER A 14 12.70 -7.65 9.03
C SER A 14 11.85 -7.39 10.27
N ASP A 15 12.29 -6.46 11.10
CA ASP A 15 11.49 -5.82 12.17
C ASP A 15 10.46 -4.80 11.60
N SER A 16 10.00 -5.02 10.37
CA SER A 16 8.99 -4.18 9.72
C SER A 16 7.66 -4.27 10.47
N PRO A 17 6.92 -3.15 10.59
CA PRO A 17 5.55 -3.20 11.07
C PRO A 17 4.66 -4.16 10.27
N VAL A 18 4.89 -4.30 8.95
CA VAL A 18 4.10 -5.19 8.10
C VAL A 18 4.57 -6.63 8.27
N GLN A 19 3.67 -7.48 8.73
CA GLN A 19 3.93 -8.89 8.98
C GLN A 19 3.70 -9.74 7.72
N VAL A 20 4.56 -10.74 7.56
CA VAL A 20 4.50 -11.72 6.47
C VAL A 20 4.65 -13.12 7.08
N ALA A 21 3.71 -14.02 6.79
CA ALA A 21 3.74 -15.37 7.30
C ALA A 21 3.07 -16.37 6.34
N TYR A 22 3.28 -17.65 6.61
CA TYR A 22 2.49 -18.73 6.02
C TYR A 22 1.12 -18.80 6.68
N PRO A 23 0.04 -19.11 5.94
CA PRO A 23 -1.27 -19.31 6.55
C PRO A 23 -1.28 -20.55 7.44
N ASN A 24 -1.89 -20.45 8.62
CA ASN A 24 -2.08 -21.55 9.58
C ASN A 24 -2.73 -22.81 9.00
N TYR A 25 -3.50 -22.65 7.94
CA TYR A 25 -4.18 -23.74 7.27
C TYR A 25 -3.87 -23.70 5.79
N VAL A 26 -2.85 -24.46 5.40
CA VAL A 26 -2.68 -24.89 4.02
C VAL A 26 -3.42 -26.21 3.91
N TYR A 27 -4.48 -26.26 3.10
CA TYR A 27 -5.29 -27.47 2.95
C TYR A 27 -4.37 -28.63 2.57
N ALA A 28 -4.21 -29.62 3.45
CA ALA A 28 -3.30 -30.75 3.32
C ALA A 28 -3.81 -31.83 2.33
N TYR A 29 -4.41 -31.39 1.23
CA TYR A 29 -4.68 -32.23 0.07
C TYR A 29 -3.47 -32.12 -0.86
N PRO A 30 -3.01 -33.19 -1.51
CA PRO A 30 -1.70 -33.22 -2.17
C PRO A 30 -1.49 -32.17 -3.27
N GLY A 31 -2.51 -31.38 -3.65
CA GLY A 31 -2.42 -30.38 -4.71
C GLY A 31 -1.26 -29.40 -4.59
N GLY A 32 -0.98 -28.84 -3.40
CA GLY A 32 0.08 -27.84 -3.24
C GLY A 32 1.49 -28.41 -3.44
N GLU A 33 1.81 -29.51 -2.74
CA GLU A 33 3.11 -30.17 -2.86
C GLU A 33 3.28 -30.84 -4.23
N VAL A 34 2.26 -31.53 -4.73
CA VAL A 34 2.29 -32.17 -6.06
C VAL A 34 2.43 -31.13 -7.17
N PHE A 35 1.82 -29.95 -7.04
CA PHE A 35 2.01 -28.86 -7.99
C PHE A 35 3.47 -28.40 -8.04
N ILE A 36 4.09 -28.14 -6.88
CA ILE A 36 5.50 -27.73 -6.80
C ILE A 36 6.43 -28.82 -7.36
N GLU A 37 6.18 -30.09 -7.04
CA GLU A 37 6.96 -31.23 -7.56
C GLU A 37 6.79 -31.42 -9.07
N SER A 38 5.58 -31.20 -9.60
CA SER A 38 5.31 -31.26 -11.04
C SER A 38 6.08 -30.18 -11.82
N LEU A 39 6.23 -28.99 -11.23
CA LEU A 39 7.07 -27.93 -11.79
C LEU A 39 8.55 -28.33 -11.82
N ALA A 40 9.03 -29.00 -10.77
CA ALA A 40 10.40 -29.54 -10.75
C ALA A 40 10.63 -30.59 -11.85
N ALA A 41 9.62 -31.42 -12.15
CA ALA A 41 9.70 -32.43 -13.21
C ALA A 41 9.90 -31.84 -14.61
N ILE A 42 9.52 -30.57 -14.84
CA ILE A 42 9.74 -29.83 -16.10
C ILE A 42 10.93 -28.85 -16.03
N GLY A 43 11.77 -28.94 -15.00
CA GLY A 43 13.00 -28.16 -14.87
C GLY A 43 12.85 -26.81 -14.16
N VAL A 44 11.70 -26.51 -13.54
CA VAL A 44 11.54 -25.31 -12.70
C VAL A 44 12.14 -25.58 -11.32
N PRO A 45 13.12 -24.80 -10.85
CA PRO A 45 13.77 -25.07 -9.57
C PRO A 45 12.81 -24.84 -8.40
N ILE A 46 12.81 -25.73 -7.41
CA ILE A 46 12.16 -25.48 -6.12
C ILE A 46 13.06 -24.54 -5.32
N VAL A 47 12.53 -23.39 -4.90
CA VAL A 47 13.30 -22.33 -4.22
C VAL A 47 12.80 -22.10 -2.80
N ARG A 48 13.66 -21.53 -1.95
CA ARG A 48 13.29 -21.17 -0.58
C ARG A 48 12.67 -19.79 -0.48
N ASP A 49 13.10 -18.87 -1.33
CA ASP A 49 12.68 -17.48 -1.29
C ASP A 49 12.67 -16.89 -2.71
N LEU A 50 11.59 -16.19 -3.02
CA LEU A 50 11.37 -15.48 -4.29
C LEU A 50 11.59 -13.96 -4.13
N ASN A 51 11.81 -13.47 -2.89
CA ASN A 51 11.97 -12.06 -2.56
C ASN A 51 13.44 -11.62 -2.42
N ASN A 52 14.40 -12.48 -2.79
CA ASN A 52 15.85 -12.22 -2.66
C ASN A 52 16.47 -11.48 -3.87
N GLY A 53 15.64 -10.88 -4.73
CA GLY A 53 16.05 -10.28 -5.99
C GLY A 53 16.03 -11.24 -7.19
N THR A 54 15.82 -12.54 -6.98
CA THR A 54 15.55 -13.53 -8.04
C THR A 54 14.20 -14.19 -7.82
N ASN A 55 13.24 -13.92 -8.71
CA ASN A 55 11.86 -14.39 -8.60
C ASN A 55 11.56 -15.54 -9.60
N VAL A 56 12.49 -16.50 -9.72
CA VAL A 56 12.36 -17.65 -10.62
C VAL A 56 12.43 -18.94 -9.81
N GLY A 57 11.34 -19.70 -9.82
CA GLY A 57 11.24 -21.00 -9.15
C GLY A 57 9.84 -21.28 -8.61
N ALA A 58 9.71 -22.42 -7.95
CA ALA A 58 8.48 -22.86 -7.29
C ALA A 58 8.65 -22.91 -5.77
N LYS A 59 7.71 -22.33 -5.02
CA LYS A 59 7.61 -22.43 -3.56
C LYS A 59 6.17 -22.25 -3.11
N GLN A 60 5.89 -22.64 -1.86
CA GLN A 60 4.72 -22.13 -1.16
C GLN A 60 4.97 -20.64 -0.86
N GLU A 61 4.05 -19.78 -1.30
CA GLU A 61 4.19 -18.33 -1.09
C GLU A 61 3.66 -17.91 0.28
N MET A 62 4.23 -16.82 0.80
CA MET A 62 3.79 -16.19 2.03
C MET A 62 2.76 -15.11 1.74
N LEU A 63 1.99 -14.76 2.75
CA LEU A 63 0.96 -13.73 2.67
C LEU A 63 1.29 -12.61 3.66
N THR A 64 0.79 -11.41 3.37
CA THR A 64 0.77 -10.30 4.34
C THR A 64 -0.30 -10.56 5.40
N ILE A 65 0.03 -11.41 6.36
CA ILE A 65 -0.83 -11.83 7.47
C ILE A 65 -0.06 -11.81 8.78
N ASP A 66 -0.76 -11.58 9.88
CA ASP A 66 -0.19 -11.63 11.23
C ASP A 66 -0.11 -13.06 11.78
N SER A 67 0.42 -13.20 12.99
CA SER A 67 0.53 -14.51 13.66
C SER A 67 -0.81 -15.17 13.98
N GLN A 68 -1.93 -14.46 13.84
CA GLN A 68 -3.30 -14.93 14.03
C GLN A 68 -4.01 -15.22 12.69
N SER A 69 -3.26 -15.22 11.58
CA SER A 69 -3.78 -15.35 10.21
C SER A 69 -4.76 -14.25 9.80
N GLN A 70 -4.73 -13.09 10.43
CA GLN A 70 -5.48 -11.91 9.98
C GLN A 70 -4.67 -11.12 8.97
N ARG A 71 -5.35 -10.38 8.10
CA ARG A 71 -4.68 -9.50 7.12
C ARG A 71 -3.79 -8.50 7.86
N SER A 72 -2.52 -8.44 7.46
CA SER A 72 -1.58 -7.42 7.94
C SER A 72 -1.56 -6.25 6.95
N SER A 73 -2.35 -5.19 7.21
CA SER A 73 -2.50 -4.05 6.29
C SER A 73 -1.64 -2.83 6.67
N SER A 74 -1.49 -1.86 5.76
CA SER A 74 -0.82 -0.59 6.11
C SER A 74 -1.55 0.20 7.19
N TYR A 75 -2.88 0.06 7.28
CA TYR A 75 -3.68 0.66 8.35
C TYR A 75 -3.32 0.05 9.72
N ASP A 76 -3.32 -1.29 9.81
CA ASP A 76 -3.07 -2.00 11.06
C ASP A 76 -1.63 -1.79 11.55
N ASN A 77 -0.68 -1.70 10.62
CA ASN A 77 0.73 -1.70 10.97
C ASN A 77 1.36 -0.31 11.06
N TYR A 78 0.96 0.66 10.24
CA TYR A 78 1.53 2.02 10.30
C TYR A 78 0.60 3.00 11.00
N TYR A 79 -0.66 3.07 10.57
CA TYR A 79 -1.59 4.05 11.13
C TYR A 79 -1.92 3.78 12.59
N MET A 80 -2.26 2.54 12.96
CA MET A 80 -2.63 2.21 14.34
C MET A 80 -1.52 2.48 15.35
N GLN A 81 -0.25 2.38 14.94
CA GLN A 81 0.90 2.75 15.77
C GLN A 81 1.06 4.28 15.91
N ALA A 82 0.66 5.06 14.89
CA ALA A 82 0.80 6.51 14.84
C ALA A 82 -0.44 7.28 15.30
N LYS A 83 -1.61 6.65 15.40
CA LYS A 83 -2.92 7.32 15.61
C LYS A 83 -3.00 8.23 16.84
N GLY A 84 -2.20 7.98 17.87
CA GLY A 84 -2.17 8.77 19.11
C GLY A 84 -1.29 10.01 19.05
N ARG A 85 -0.57 10.24 17.95
CA ARG A 85 0.32 11.40 17.80
C ARG A 85 -0.50 12.67 17.62
N SER A 86 -0.29 13.66 18.49
CA SER A 86 -1.03 14.94 18.47
C SER A 86 -0.81 15.77 17.20
N ASN A 87 0.29 15.53 16.48
CA ASN A 87 0.63 16.18 15.22
C ASN A 87 0.13 15.41 13.98
N LEU A 88 -0.58 14.29 14.13
CA LEU A 88 -1.19 13.54 13.03
C LEU A 88 -2.70 13.77 13.02
N LYS A 89 -3.22 14.21 11.87
CA LYS A 89 -4.67 14.32 11.63
C LYS A 89 -5.02 13.46 10.41
N VAL A 90 -6.04 12.62 10.56
CA VAL A 90 -6.60 11.81 9.47
C VAL A 90 -8.05 12.19 9.29
N LEU A 91 -8.38 12.61 8.08
CA LEU A 91 -9.74 13.00 7.69
C LEU A 91 -10.31 11.89 6.79
N PRO A 92 -11.03 10.91 7.34
CA PRO A 92 -11.72 9.92 6.52
C PRO A 92 -12.86 10.59 5.74
N PHE A 93 -13.31 9.96 4.66
CA PHE A 93 -14.41 10.46 3.83
C PHE A 93 -14.20 11.90 3.31
N SER A 94 -12.93 12.24 3.08
CA SER A 94 -12.52 13.58 2.65
C SER A 94 -11.76 13.53 1.32
N PRO A 95 -12.40 13.16 0.20
CA PRO A 95 -11.70 13.06 -1.09
C PRO A 95 -11.18 14.42 -1.54
N VAL A 96 -9.90 14.47 -1.91
CA VAL A 96 -9.26 15.63 -2.52
C VAL A 96 -9.76 15.79 -3.96
N GLN A 97 -10.20 16.99 -4.31
CA GLN A 97 -10.76 17.31 -5.63
C GLN A 97 -9.74 17.97 -6.56
N ARG A 98 -8.89 18.85 -6.01
CA ARG A 98 -7.81 19.53 -6.74
C ARG A 98 -6.71 20.02 -5.82
N LEU A 99 -5.55 20.29 -6.40
CA LEU A 99 -4.47 21.05 -5.76
C LEU A 99 -4.79 22.55 -5.79
N VAL A 100 -4.23 23.27 -4.82
CA VAL A 100 -4.14 24.74 -4.86
C VAL A 100 -2.78 25.07 -5.45
N LEU A 101 -2.80 25.77 -6.58
CA LEU A 101 -1.62 26.18 -7.33
C LEU A 101 -1.50 27.70 -7.23
N GLU A 102 -0.27 28.19 -7.06
CA GLU A 102 0.04 29.62 -7.03
C GLU A 102 1.27 29.89 -7.90
N GLU A 103 1.33 31.09 -8.47
CA GLU A 103 2.51 31.54 -9.19
C GLU A 103 3.55 32.09 -8.20
N SER A 104 4.81 31.71 -8.40
CA SER A 104 5.95 32.22 -7.64
C SER A 104 7.07 32.64 -8.60
N SER A 105 8.08 33.32 -8.07
CA SER A 105 9.28 33.70 -8.84
C SER A 105 10.03 32.51 -9.46
N GLU A 106 9.81 31.29 -8.94
CA GLU A 106 10.46 30.06 -9.39
C GLU A 106 9.53 29.17 -10.24
N GLY A 107 8.31 29.65 -10.53
CA GLY A 107 7.28 28.91 -11.27
C GLY A 107 6.05 28.57 -10.42
N VAL A 108 5.29 27.57 -10.85
CA VAL A 108 4.05 27.15 -10.18
C VAL A 108 4.37 26.32 -8.94
N VAL A 109 3.81 26.71 -7.79
CA VAL A 109 3.97 26.01 -6.51
C VAL A 109 2.63 25.46 -6.03
N VAL A 110 2.66 24.34 -5.31
CA VAL A 110 1.49 23.75 -4.65
C VAL A 110 1.45 24.25 -3.20
N THR A 111 0.42 25.00 -2.83
CA THR A 111 0.28 25.58 -1.47
C THR A 111 -0.75 24.84 -0.62
N GLY A 112 -1.46 23.87 -1.18
CA GLY A 112 -2.48 23.12 -0.48
C GLY A 112 -3.35 22.25 -1.37
N VAL A 113 -4.49 21.85 -0.81
CA VAL A 113 -5.51 21.03 -1.47
C VAL A 113 -6.90 21.56 -1.18
N VAL A 114 -7.79 21.35 -2.14
CA VAL A 114 -9.24 21.49 -1.97
C VAL A 114 -9.84 20.11 -1.88
N TYR A 115 -10.61 19.86 -0.81
CA TYR A 115 -11.24 18.56 -0.57
C TYR A 115 -12.70 18.73 -0.15
N MET A 116 -13.50 17.70 -0.41
CA MET A 116 -14.88 17.66 0.05
C MET A 116 -14.94 16.91 1.37
N ASP A 117 -15.42 17.56 2.43
CA ASP A 117 -15.72 16.88 3.69
C ASP A 117 -17.15 16.33 3.64
N TYR A 118 -17.29 15.01 3.51
CA TYR A 118 -18.60 14.37 3.48
C TYR A 118 -19.36 14.47 4.80
N ALA A 119 -18.68 14.67 5.94
CA ALA A 119 -19.36 14.82 7.22
C ALA A 119 -20.14 16.14 7.30
N SER A 120 -19.55 17.24 6.82
CA SER A 120 -20.20 18.55 6.76
C SER A 120 -20.93 18.83 5.45
N GLY A 121 -20.64 18.08 4.38
CA GLY A 121 -21.13 18.35 3.04
C GLY A 121 -20.48 19.58 2.39
N GLN A 122 -19.34 20.05 2.90
CA GLN A 122 -18.69 21.28 2.45
C GLN A 122 -17.39 21.00 1.70
N THR A 123 -17.07 21.87 0.75
CA THR A 123 -15.76 21.93 0.12
C THR A 123 -14.85 22.86 0.92
N LEU A 124 -13.70 22.37 1.34
CA LEU A 124 -12.77 23.04 2.25
C LEU A 124 -11.36 23.08 1.66
N ASN A 125 -10.58 24.07 2.09
CA ASN A 125 -9.17 24.23 1.71
C ASN A 125 -8.26 23.87 2.89
N ALA A 126 -7.21 23.10 2.61
CA ALA A 126 -6.12 22.85 3.55
C ALA A 126 -4.81 23.36 2.95
N THR A 127 -4.09 24.20 3.69
CA THR A 127 -2.76 24.69 3.30
C THR A 127 -1.66 23.78 3.82
N ALA A 128 -0.56 23.67 3.08
CA ALA A 128 0.57 22.84 3.44
C ALA A 128 1.88 23.43 2.90
N LYS A 129 2.99 23.11 3.57
CA LYS A 129 4.34 23.40 3.04
C LYS A 129 4.69 22.49 1.87
N GLU A 130 4.24 21.25 1.93
CA GLU A 130 4.44 20.23 0.91
C GLU A 130 3.16 19.38 0.80
N VAL A 131 2.83 18.95 -0.41
CA VAL A 131 1.72 18.05 -0.68
C VAL A 131 2.27 16.75 -1.29
N ILE A 132 2.05 15.63 -0.60
CA ILE A 132 2.50 14.30 -1.04
C ILE A 132 1.31 13.55 -1.63
N LEU A 133 1.38 13.22 -2.93
CA LEU A 133 0.31 12.51 -3.64
C LEU A 133 0.46 10.99 -3.50
N SER A 134 -0.43 10.41 -2.70
CA SER A 134 -0.49 8.96 -2.44
C SER A 134 -1.85 8.35 -2.78
N ALA A 135 -2.57 8.92 -3.76
CA ALA A 135 -3.90 8.46 -4.19
C ALA A 135 -3.88 7.21 -5.09
N GLY A 136 -2.69 6.66 -5.38
CA GLY A 136 -2.51 5.49 -6.23
C GLY A 136 -2.40 5.81 -7.72
N SER A 137 -2.05 4.81 -8.52
CA SER A 137 -1.70 4.96 -9.94
C SER A 137 -2.81 5.50 -10.83
N PHE A 138 -4.07 5.37 -10.42
CA PHE A 138 -5.22 5.85 -11.20
C PHE A 138 -5.68 7.25 -10.79
N GLN A 139 -5.78 7.52 -9.48
CA GLN A 139 -6.33 8.80 -9.00
C GLN A 139 -5.30 9.91 -8.96
N THR A 140 -4.01 9.60 -8.71
CA THR A 140 -2.94 10.61 -8.75
C THR A 140 -2.85 11.34 -10.10
N PRO A 141 -2.77 10.66 -11.27
CA PRO A 141 -2.72 11.37 -12.54
C PRO A 141 -4.01 12.14 -12.85
N GLN A 142 -5.18 11.60 -12.44
CA GLN A 142 -6.44 12.32 -12.59
C GLN A 142 -6.45 13.63 -11.79
N LEU A 143 -6.01 13.59 -10.54
CA LEU A 143 -5.93 14.76 -9.67
C LEU A 143 -4.98 15.82 -10.25
N LEU A 144 -3.83 15.40 -10.76
CA LEU A 144 -2.88 16.30 -11.44
C LEU A 144 -3.51 16.96 -12.67
N MET A 145 -4.15 16.18 -13.54
CA MET A 145 -4.81 16.72 -14.75
C MET A 145 -5.92 17.71 -14.42
N LEU A 146 -6.78 17.38 -13.44
CA LEU A 146 -7.86 18.28 -13.00
C LEU A 146 -7.30 19.59 -12.44
N SER A 147 -6.22 19.51 -11.67
CA SER A 147 -5.61 20.69 -11.05
C SER A 147 -4.96 21.62 -12.08
N ILE A 148 -4.19 21.05 -13.02
CA ILE A 148 -3.48 21.81 -14.05
C ILE A 148 -4.45 22.40 -15.07
N ARG A 149 -5.48 21.65 -15.48
CA ARG A 149 -6.49 22.15 -16.41
C ARG A 149 -7.26 23.34 -15.84
N ASN A 150 -7.68 23.25 -14.57
CA ASN A 150 -8.43 24.33 -13.94
C ASN A 150 -7.55 25.58 -13.77
N TRP A 151 -6.27 25.41 -13.43
CA TRP A 151 -5.30 26.50 -13.41
C TRP A 151 -5.21 27.24 -14.76
N ALA A 152 -5.05 26.51 -15.87
CA ALA A 152 -4.94 27.10 -17.20
C ALA A 152 -6.19 27.83 -17.72
N HIS A 153 -7.33 27.70 -17.02
CA HIS A 153 -8.59 28.38 -17.36
C HIS A 153 -9.03 29.42 -16.32
N GLU A 154 -8.32 29.51 -15.19
CA GLU A 154 -8.55 30.51 -14.13
C GLU A 154 -7.62 31.73 -14.23
N ASP A 155 -6.68 31.73 -15.20
CA ASP A 155 -5.93 32.94 -15.60
C ASP A 155 -6.84 33.92 -16.38
N PRO A 156 -6.96 35.19 -15.96
CA PRO A 156 -7.60 36.25 -16.76
C PRO A 156 -6.78 36.67 -18.00
#